data_AF-A0AAD7IGE1-F1
#
_entry.id   AF-A0AAD7IGE1-F1
#
_cell.length_a   1.000
_cell.length_b   1.000
_cell.length_c   1.000
_cell.angle_alpha   90.00
_cell.angle_beta   90.00
_cell.angle_gamma   90.00
#
_symmetry.space_group_name_H-M   'P 1'
#
loop_
_entity.id
_entity.type
_entity.pdbx_description
1 polymer ?
#
loop_
_entity_poly.entity_id
_entity_poly.type
_entity_poly.pdbx_seq_one_letter_code
_entity_poly.pdbx_strand_id
1 'polypeptide(L)' 'DSPAHLARICRAWRTVALSTPTLWSAIELRLDNADSLEHRLQLLKTWLTHSRGCPLSIAL' A
#
# COMPACT_ATOMS: atom_id res chain seq x y z
N ASP A 1 -4.89 9.41 -2.41
CA ASP A 1 -3.76 8.79 -3.12
C ASP A 1 -3.15 7.65 -2.33
N SER A 2 -2.80 6.56 -3.00
CA SER A 2 -2.10 5.42 -2.38
C SER A 2 -0.56 5.54 -2.56
N PRO A 3 0.26 5.02 -1.63
CA PRO A 3 1.73 5.02 -1.77
C PRO A 3 2.21 4.30 -3.03
N ALA A 4 1.47 3.26 -3.43
CA ALA A 4 1.71 2.53 -4.68
C ALA A 4 1.52 3.42 -5.91
N HIS A 5 0.58 4.38 -5.87
CA HIS A 5 0.39 5.36 -6.94
C HIS A 5 1.59 6.30 -7.03
N LEU A 6 2.05 6.86 -5.90
CA LEU A 6 3.24 7.71 -5.84
C LEU A 6 4.48 6.99 -6.41
N ALA A 7 4.67 5.72 -6.04
CA ALA A 7 5.80 4.93 -6.50
C ALA A 7 5.83 4.69 -8.03
N ARG A 8 4.73 4.94 -8.74
CA ARG A 8 4.63 4.79 -10.20
C ARG A 8 4.87 6.09 -10.97
N ILE A 9 4.83 7.26 -10.32
CA ILE A 9 4.94 8.56 -11.00
C ILE A 9 6.34 8.76 -11.60
N CYS A 10 7.39 8.74 -10.76
CA CYS A 10 8.78 8.86 -11.20
C CYS A 10 9.74 8.13 -10.25
N ARG A 11 11.03 8.05 -10.63
CA ARG A 11 12.06 7.39 -9.80
C ARG A 11 12.22 8.05 -8.42
N ALA A 12 12.17 9.38 -8.35
CA ALA A 12 12.29 10.10 -7.08
C ALA A 12 11.13 9.78 -6.13
N TRP A 13 9.88 9.82 -6.63
CA TRP A 13 8.70 9.44 -5.85
C TRP A 13 8.72 7.97 -5.42
N ARG A 14 9.24 7.07 -6.27
CA ARG A 14 9.47 5.67 -5.87
C ARG A 14 10.42 5.57 -4.68
N THR A 15 11.55 6.27 -4.71
CA THR A 15 12.49 6.27 -3.59
C THR A 15 11.86 6.79 -2.31
N VAL A 16 11.13 7.91 -2.38
CA VAL A 16 10.43 8.47 -1.21
C VAL A 16 9.39 7.49 -0.67
N ALA A 17 8.51 6.98 -1.53
CA ALA A 17 7.47 6.05 -1.14
C ALA A 17 8.04 4.80 -0.45
N LEU A 18 9.07 4.17 -1.03
CA LEU A 18 9.67 2.93 -0.48
C LEU A 18 10.48 3.16 0.81
N SER A 19 11.01 4.37 1.02
CA SER A 19 11.81 4.73 2.20
C SER A 19 10.99 5.31 3.35
N THR A 20 9.68 5.49 3.19
CA THR A 20 8.80 6.06 4.22
C THR A 20 7.73 5.03 4.65
N PRO A 21 8.03 4.18 5.66
CA PRO A 21 7.13 3.10 6.06
C PRO A 21 5.74 3.55 6.52
N THR A 22 5.65 4.74 7.14
CA THR A 22 4.38 5.33 7.60
C THR A 22 3.41 5.66 6.46
N LEU A 23 3.88 5.80 5.21
CA LEU A 23 2.97 5.95 4.07
C LEU A 23 2.15 4.67 3.85
N TRP A 24 2.72 3.50 4.16
CA TRP A 24 2.12 2.19 3.92
C TRP A 24 1.33 1.67 5.11
N SER A 25 1.22 2.44 6.20
CA SER A 25 0.56 1.97 7.42
C SER A 25 -0.96 2.16 7.43
N ALA A 26 -1.53 2.91 6.48
CA ALA A 26 -2.97 3.16 6.38
C ALA A 26 -3.58 2.34 5.23
N ILE A 27 -4.29 1.25 5.54
CA ILE A 27 -4.83 0.30 4.56
C ILE A 27 -6.35 0.42 4.52
N GLU A 28 -6.90 0.76 3.35
CA GLU A 28 -8.35 0.77 3.08
C GLU A 28 -8.71 -0.47 2.27
N LEU A 29 -9.51 -1.37 2.87
CA LEU A 29 -9.92 -2.63 2.25
C LEU A 29 -11.25 -2.47 1.52
N ARG A 30 -11.20 -2.20 0.23
CA ARG A 30 -12.42 -2.14 -0.59
C ARG A 30 -12.97 -3.55 -0.83
N LEU A 31 -14.23 -3.77 -0.46
CA LEU A 31 -14.96 -5.03 -0.62
C LEU A 31 -15.65 -5.15 -1.99
N ASP A 32 -15.10 -4.49 -3.01
CA ASP A 32 -15.69 -4.46 -4.34
C ASP A 32 -15.51 -5.83 -5.02
N ASN A 33 -16.59 -6.45 -5.46
CA ASN A 33 -16.56 -7.77 -6.13
C ASN A 33 -15.88 -7.76 -7.52
N ALA A 34 -15.43 -6.60 -8.01
CA ALA A 34 -14.82 -6.44 -9.32
C ALA A 34 -13.38 -6.94 -9.37
N ASP A 35 -12.64 -6.87 -8.26
CA ASP A 35 -11.24 -7.27 -8.20
C ASP A 35 -11.05 -8.70 -7.69
N SER A 36 -10.15 -9.44 -8.34
CA SER A 36 -9.81 -10.80 -7.91
C SER A 36 -9.25 -10.78 -6.48
N LEU A 37 -9.66 -11.76 -5.67
CA LEU A 37 -9.14 -11.93 -4.31
C LEU A 37 -7.61 -12.03 -4.31
N GLU A 38 -7.03 -12.67 -5.32
CA GLU A 38 -5.59 -12.78 -5.48
C GLU A 38 -4.91 -11.42 -5.63
N HIS A 39 -5.45 -10.53 -6.47
CA HIS A 39 -4.86 -9.20 -6.67
C HIS A 39 -4.89 -8.39 -5.36
N ARG A 40 -6.00 -8.47 -4.62
CA ARG A 40 -6.14 -7.81 -3.31
C ARG A 40 -5.13 -8.34 -2.29
N LEU A 41 -4.91 -9.66 -2.25
CA LEU A 41 -3.92 -10.27 -1.38
C LEU A 41 -2.49 -9.87 -1.74
N GLN A 42 -2.16 -9.76 -3.04
CA GLN A 42 -0.85 -9.29 -3.48
C GLN A 42 -0.61 -7.83 -3.10
N LEU A 43 -1.62 -6.97 -3.27
CA LEU A 43 -1.56 -5.59 -2.82
C LEU A 43 -1.37 -5.53 -1.30
N LEU A 44 -2.19 -6.24 -0.53
CA LEU A 44 -2.09 -6.26 0.93
C LEU A 44 -0.70 -6.71 1.40
N LYS A 45 -0.14 -7.79 0.83
CA LYS A 45 1.23 -8.24 1.13
C LYS A 45 2.27 -7.16 0.87
N THR A 46 2.13 -6.43 -0.22
CA THR A 46 3.04 -5.32 -0.57
C THR A 46 2.98 -4.23 0.51
N TRP A 47 1.78 -3.82 0.93
CA TRP A 47 1.61 -2.78 1.94
C TRP A 47 2.16 -3.21 3.30
N LEU A 48 1.85 -4.43 3.73
CA LEU A 48 2.39 -4.99 4.97
C LEU A 48 3.92 -5.03 4.96
N THR A 49 4.52 -5.45 3.86
CA THR A 49 5.99 -5.52 3.70
C THR A 49 6.65 -4.15 3.83
N HIS A 50 6.04 -3.10 3.28
CA HIS A 50 6.60 -1.75 3.30
C HIS A 50 6.30 -0.98 4.60
N SER A 51 5.28 -1.36 5.37
CA SER A 51 4.98 -0.73 6.66
C SER A 51 6.07 -0.91 7.72
N ARG A 52 6.95 -1.92 7.56
CA ARG A 52 8.16 -2.18 8.37
C ARG A 52 7.97 -2.02 9.89
N GLY A 53 6.82 -2.45 10.42
CA GLY A 53 6.52 -2.44 11.85
C GLY A 53 5.89 -1.15 12.38
N CYS A 54 5.53 -0.20 11.52
CA CYS A 54 4.67 0.92 11.92
C CYS A 54 3.28 0.43 12.35
N PRO A 55 2.64 1.10 13.35
CA PRO A 55 1.26 0.79 13.73
C PRO A 55 0.33 0.88 12.52
N LEU A 56 -0.39 -0.21 12.23
CA LEU A 56 -1.30 -0.29 11.10
C LEU A 56 -2.66 0.31 11.47
N SER A 57 -3.20 1.15 10.60
CA SER A 57 -4.58 1.60 10.62
C SER A 57 -5.29 0.91 9.46
N ILE A 58 -6.26 0.06 9.78
CA ILE A 58 -7.00 -0.74 8.79
C ILE A 58 -8.45 -0.29 8.84
N ALA A 59 -8.97 0.13 7.69
CA ALA A 59 -10.35 0.54 7.50
C ALA A 59 -11.01 -0.30 6.40
N LEU A 60 -12.35 -0.35 6.44
CA LEU A 60 -13.19 -1.06 5.47
C LEU A 60 -13.93 -0.06 4.58
#